data_AF-A0A838T659-F1
#
_entry.id   AF-A0A838T659-F1
#
_cell.length_a   1.000
_cell.length_b   1.000
_cell.length_c   1.000
_cell.angle_alpha   90.00
_cell.angle_beta   90.00
_cell.angle_gamma   90.00
#
_symmetry.space_group_name_H-M   'P 1'
#
loop_
_entity.id
_entity.type
_entity.pdbx_description
1 polymer ?
#
loop_
_entity_poly.entity_id
_entity_poly.type
_entity_poly.pdbx_seq_one_letter_code
_entity_poly.pdbx_strand_id
1 'polypeptide(L)'
;MLNLQGETGQRQNKVALANINYLTNFSEWLKVQEGNPDSDGNTFNDLAENNIAPGVAGSLFEHDPRYICTLRDLTTYVHFDALYEAYLNACLILLGMPARVDPGNPYLDEPRYRTQRTQDGFATFGPPHILTLVTEVATRALKAVWFQKWGVHRRLRPEEFGGRIQVHLVEDSGRYNGMINKEILDSLSAAGKLALHFPMAGGYLLPQAFKEGAPTHPAYGAGHATVAGACVTVLKAWFDESEVFDPSVVPAVIPGVPGPVRNQMAENRRPKEPDPADPTCRTLRNVINPPILTVGVS
;
A
#
# COMPACT_ATOMS: atom_id res chain seq x y z
N MET A 1 3.26 -12.00 -9.11
CA MET A 1 4.57 -12.51 -9.57
C MET A 1 4.91 -11.83 -10.90
N LEU A 2 5.58 -10.68 -10.85
CA LEU A 2 6.14 -10.05 -12.06
C LEU A 2 7.02 -11.08 -12.79
N ASN A 3 6.69 -11.32 -14.05
CA ASN A 3 7.38 -12.30 -14.90
C ASN A 3 8.77 -11.74 -15.24
N LEU A 4 9.78 -12.06 -14.41
CA LEU A 4 11.18 -11.63 -14.60
C LEU A 4 11.94 -12.53 -15.59
N GLN A 5 11.25 -13.37 -16.37
CA GLN A 5 11.86 -14.16 -17.43
C GLN A 5 11.35 -13.70 -18.81
N GLY A 6 12.15 -12.86 -19.46
CA GLY A 6 11.94 -12.39 -20.84
C GLY A 6 12.32 -10.91 -20.98
N GLU A 7 13.33 -10.63 -21.81
CA GLU A 7 13.76 -9.32 -22.35
C GLU A 7 13.23 -8.06 -21.63
N THR A 8 14.07 -7.47 -20.76
CA THR A 8 13.78 -6.19 -20.05
C THR A 8 12.37 -6.12 -19.47
N GLY A 9 12.14 -6.80 -18.33
CA GLY A 9 10.83 -6.85 -17.66
C GLY A 9 10.16 -5.48 -17.58
N GLN A 10 9.20 -5.24 -18.48
CA GLN A 10 8.43 -4.00 -18.49
C GLN A 10 7.55 -3.99 -17.24
N ARG A 11 7.49 -2.85 -16.53
CA ARG A 11 6.73 -2.70 -15.27
C ARG A 11 5.22 -2.55 -15.55
N GLN A 12 4.66 -3.48 -16.31
CA GLN A 12 3.25 -3.51 -16.66
C GLN A 12 2.52 -4.43 -15.69
N ASN A 13 1.42 -3.93 -15.12
CA ASN A 13 0.56 -4.65 -14.20
C ASN A 13 -0.62 -5.30 -14.94
N LYS A 14 -1.20 -6.35 -14.34
CA LYS A 14 -2.56 -6.77 -14.69
C LYS A 14 -3.52 -5.60 -14.45
N VAL A 15 -4.50 -5.44 -15.34
CA VAL A 15 -5.40 -4.28 -15.33
C VAL A 15 -6.82 -4.74 -15.10
N ALA A 16 -7.39 -4.45 -13.92
CA ALA A 16 -8.80 -4.78 -13.66
C ALA A 16 -9.73 -3.92 -14.51
N LEU A 17 -10.83 -4.52 -14.97
CA LEU A 17 -11.85 -3.83 -15.77
C LEU A 17 -12.36 -2.56 -15.06
N ALA A 18 -12.50 -1.48 -15.83
CA ALA A 18 -12.96 -0.19 -15.31
C ALA A 18 -14.43 -0.26 -14.81
N ASN A 19 -14.71 0.50 -13.75
CA ASN A 19 -16.05 0.68 -13.16
C ASN A 19 -16.75 -0.59 -12.66
N ILE A 20 -16.04 -1.71 -12.53
CA ILE A 20 -16.57 -2.92 -11.88
C ILE A 20 -16.20 -2.89 -10.39
N ASN A 21 -17.22 -2.94 -9.53
CA ASN A 21 -17.08 -3.02 -8.09
C ASN A 21 -17.98 -4.14 -7.55
N TYR A 22 -17.63 -4.65 -6.38
CA TYR A 22 -18.27 -5.80 -5.75
C TYR A 22 -18.83 -5.44 -4.38
N LEU A 23 -19.62 -6.36 -3.82
CA LEU A 23 -20.27 -6.23 -2.50
C LEU A 23 -21.14 -4.97 -2.37
N THR A 24 -21.78 -4.57 -3.48
CA THR A 24 -22.73 -3.45 -3.52
C THR A 24 -24.17 -3.88 -3.21
N ASN A 25 -24.44 -5.18 -3.14
CA ASN A 25 -25.73 -5.75 -2.73
C ASN A 25 -25.65 -6.29 -1.30
N PHE A 26 -26.65 -6.01 -0.47
CA PHE A 26 -26.63 -6.41 0.96
C PHE A 26 -26.61 -7.93 1.18
N SER A 27 -27.30 -8.71 0.35
CA SER A 27 -27.28 -10.17 0.47
C SER A 27 -25.92 -10.76 0.11
N GLU A 28 -25.28 -10.25 -0.94
CA GLU A 28 -23.93 -10.68 -1.34
C GLU A 28 -22.89 -10.27 -0.31
N TRP A 29 -22.95 -9.02 0.15
CA TRP A 29 -22.09 -8.52 1.21
C TRP A 29 -22.23 -9.37 2.48
N LEU A 30 -23.45 -9.67 2.93
CA LEU A 30 -23.69 -10.46 4.13
C LEU A 30 -23.12 -11.89 4.01
N LYS A 31 -23.26 -12.53 2.83
CA LYS A 31 -22.67 -13.85 2.59
C LYS A 31 -21.15 -13.84 2.79
N VAL A 32 -20.45 -12.82 2.29
CA VAL A 32 -19.00 -12.66 2.50
C VAL A 32 -18.68 -12.47 3.98
N GLN A 33 -19.47 -11.66 4.69
CA GLN A 33 -19.28 -11.47 6.14
C GLN A 33 -19.50 -12.76 6.96
N GLU A 34 -20.33 -13.67 6.47
CA GLU A 34 -20.56 -15.00 7.05
C GLU A 34 -19.46 -16.02 6.68
N GLY A 35 -18.44 -15.60 5.92
CA GLY A 35 -17.33 -16.45 5.50
C GLY A 35 -17.68 -17.42 4.37
N ASN A 36 -18.77 -17.15 3.64
CA ASN A 36 -19.05 -17.91 2.42
C ASN A 36 -18.00 -17.58 1.35
N PRO A 37 -17.74 -18.52 0.43
CA PRO A 37 -16.97 -18.21 -0.77
C PRO A 37 -17.52 -17.00 -1.52
N ASP A 38 -16.65 -16.30 -2.23
CA ASP A 38 -17.08 -15.26 -3.17
C ASP A 38 -17.95 -15.83 -4.30
N SER A 39 -18.39 -14.97 -5.23
CA SER A 39 -19.25 -15.39 -6.35
C SER A 39 -18.64 -16.45 -7.27
N ASP A 40 -17.32 -16.67 -7.18
CA ASP A 40 -16.57 -17.61 -8.00
C ASP A 40 -16.28 -18.92 -7.26
N GLY A 41 -16.74 -19.04 -6.00
CA GLY A 41 -16.54 -20.23 -5.17
C GLY A 41 -15.15 -20.28 -4.51
N ASN A 42 -14.41 -19.17 -4.49
CA ASN A 42 -13.08 -19.12 -3.89
C ASN A 42 -13.15 -19.09 -2.37
N THR A 43 -12.24 -19.84 -1.73
CA THR A 43 -12.02 -19.80 -0.28
C THR A 43 -10.68 -19.11 0.01
N PHE A 44 -9.86 -19.62 0.93
CA PHE A 44 -8.60 -18.99 1.36
C PHE A 44 -7.55 -18.82 0.24
N ASN A 45 -7.69 -19.58 -0.84
CA ASN A 45 -6.84 -19.57 -2.01
C ASN A 45 -7.68 -19.08 -3.19
N ASP A 46 -7.64 -17.78 -3.47
CA ASP A 46 -8.20 -17.18 -4.67
C ASP A 46 -7.38 -17.59 -5.91
N LEU A 47 -7.38 -18.89 -6.22
CA LEU A 47 -6.65 -19.43 -7.36
C LEU A 47 -7.38 -19.15 -8.66
N ALA A 48 -8.67 -18.84 -8.63
CA ALA A 48 -9.43 -18.52 -9.84
C ALA A 48 -9.02 -17.14 -10.37
N GLU A 49 -9.05 -16.06 -9.58
CA GLU A 49 -8.68 -14.73 -10.07
C GLU A 49 -7.17 -14.63 -10.39
N ASN A 50 -6.35 -15.34 -9.61
CA ASN A 50 -4.91 -15.41 -9.86
C ASN A 50 -4.55 -16.07 -11.21
N ASN A 51 -5.34 -17.06 -11.65
CA ASN A 51 -5.08 -17.85 -12.86
C ASN A 51 -5.96 -17.50 -14.07
N ILE A 52 -6.93 -16.58 -13.95
CA ILE A 52 -7.67 -16.08 -15.11
C ILE A 52 -6.71 -15.34 -16.03
N ALA A 53 -6.59 -15.84 -17.26
CA ALA A 53 -5.83 -15.17 -18.31
C ALA A 53 -6.46 -13.80 -18.63
N PRO A 54 -5.66 -12.74 -18.80
CA PRO A 54 -6.15 -11.46 -19.30
C PRO A 54 -6.86 -11.62 -20.66
N GLY A 55 -7.98 -10.92 -20.87
CA GLY A 55 -8.62 -10.82 -22.18
C GLY A 55 -9.38 -12.06 -22.70
N VAL A 56 -9.60 -13.09 -21.89
CA VAL A 56 -10.51 -14.21 -22.24
C VAL A 56 -11.96 -13.89 -21.89
N ALA A 57 -12.92 -14.57 -22.53
CA ALA A 57 -14.34 -14.42 -22.18
C ALA A 57 -14.57 -14.78 -20.71
N GLY A 58 -15.17 -13.85 -19.95
CA GLY A 58 -15.32 -13.97 -18.48
C GLY A 58 -14.13 -13.48 -17.66
N SER A 59 -13.10 -12.89 -18.29
CA SER A 59 -11.96 -12.30 -17.58
C SER A 59 -12.35 -11.05 -16.81
N LEU A 60 -11.76 -10.89 -15.62
CA LEU A 60 -11.87 -9.68 -14.79
C LEU A 60 -10.82 -8.62 -15.16
N PHE A 61 -9.94 -8.94 -16.10
CA PHE A 61 -8.80 -8.14 -16.49
C PHE A 61 -8.83 -7.79 -17.98
N GLU A 62 -8.43 -6.56 -18.31
CA GLU A 62 -8.16 -6.14 -19.68
C GLU A 62 -7.08 -7.05 -20.31
N HIS A 63 -7.13 -7.26 -21.62
CA HIS A 63 -6.17 -8.10 -22.33
C HIS A 63 -4.73 -7.58 -22.20
N ASP A 64 -4.55 -6.27 -22.36
CA ASP A 64 -3.22 -5.66 -22.42
C ASP A 64 -2.77 -5.16 -21.04
N PRO A 65 -1.61 -5.60 -20.53
CA PRO A 65 -1.06 -5.09 -19.29
C PRO A 65 -0.57 -3.65 -19.48
N ARG A 66 -0.61 -2.84 -18.41
CA ARG A 66 -0.21 -1.42 -18.49
C ARG A 66 0.49 -0.92 -17.23
N TYR A 67 1.19 0.21 -17.33
CA TYR A 67 1.76 0.89 -16.16
C TYR A 67 0.65 1.39 -15.22
N ILE A 68 0.92 1.42 -13.92
CA ILE A 68 -0.01 1.98 -12.93
C ILE A 68 -0.30 3.45 -13.28
N CYS A 69 -1.54 3.74 -13.67
CA CYS A 69 -1.98 5.09 -14.05
C CYS A 69 -3.31 5.49 -13.40
N THR A 70 -4.04 4.53 -12.81
CA THR A 70 -5.26 4.77 -12.04
C THR A 70 -5.16 4.24 -10.60
N LEU A 71 -6.03 4.71 -9.71
CA LEU A 71 -6.14 4.14 -8.36
C LEU A 71 -6.48 2.65 -8.40
N ARG A 72 -7.29 2.21 -9.37
CA ARG A 72 -7.63 0.79 -9.57
C ARG A 72 -6.41 -0.03 -9.96
N ASP A 73 -5.52 0.50 -10.80
CA ASP A 73 -4.28 -0.20 -11.16
C ASP A 73 -3.39 -0.42 -9.92
N LEU A 74 -3.32 0.59 -9.02
CA LEU A 74 -2.59 0.46 -7.75
C LEU A 74 -3.28 -0.55 -6.82
N THR A 75 -4.60 -0.55 -6.76
CA THR A 75 -5.40 -1.52 -6.00
C THR A 75 -5.16 -2.95 -6.51
N THR A 76 -5.15 -3.16 -7.83
CA THR A 76 -4.82 -4.46 -8.44
C THR A 76 -3.39 -4.88 -8.14
N TYR A 77 -2.43 -3.94 -8.13
CA TYR A 77 -1.04 -4.25 -7.79
C TYR A 77 -0.91 -4.85 -6.39
N VAL A 78 -1.52 -4.20 -5.38
CA VAL A 78 -1.44 -4.65 -3.98
C VAL A 78 -2.35 -5.84 -3.64
N HIS A 79 -3.15 -6.30 -4.59
CA HIS A 79 -3.99 -7.50 -4.43
C HIS A 79 -3.16 -8.77 -4.52
N PHE A 80 -2.13 -8.78 -5.38
CA PHE A 80 -1.38 -9.99 -5.77
C PHE A 80 0.13 -9.89 -5.55
N ASP A 81 0.63 -8.80 -4.96
CA ASP A 81 2.05 -8.64 -4.72
C ASP A 81 2.56 -9.68 -3.71
N ALA A 82 3.75 -10.23 -3.96
CA ALA A 82 4.50 -10.79 -2.86
C ALA A 82 4.87 -9.65 -1.92
N LEU A 83 4.70 -9.83 -0.60
CA LEU A 83 4.73 -8.71 0.36
C LEU A 83 5.96 -7.80 0.31
N TYR A 84 7.11 -8.30 -0.17
CA TYR A 84 8.34 -7.51 -0.32
C TYR A 84 8.69 -7.15 -1.79
N GLU A 85 7.82 -7.47 -2.75
CA GLU A 85 8.05 -7.36 -4.20
C GLU A 85 8.40 -5.93 -4.61
N ALA A 86 7.64 -4.93 -4.18
CA ALA A 86 7.90 -3.54 -4.50
C ALA A 86 9.30 -3.07 -4.05
N TYR A 87 9.72 -3.47 -2.85
CA TYR A 87 10.98 -3.02 -2.23
C TYR A 87 12.18 -3.81 -2.75
N LEU A 88 11.99 -5.10 -3.04
CA LEU A 88 12.98 -5.91 -3.74
C LEU A 88 13.24 -5.36 -5.15
N ASN A 89 12.18 -5.01 -5.89
CA ASN A 89 12.31 -4.37 -7.19
C ASN A 89 13.03 -3.03 -7.10
N ALA A 90 12.71 -2.20 -6.09
CA ALA A 90 13.43 -0.96 -5.83
C ALA A 90 14.92 -1.21 -5.54
N CYS A 91 15.24 -2.24 -4.72
CA CYS A 91 16.61 -2.65 -4.45
C CYS A 91 17.36 -3.05 -5.72
N LEU A 92 16.73 -3.85 -6.59
CA LEU A 92 17.33 -4.28 -7.86
C LEU A 92 17.57 -3.11 -8.81
N ILE A 93 16.65 -2.12 -8.83
CA ILE A 93 16.83 -0.89 -9.61
C ILE A 93 18.03 -0.09 -9.08
N LEU A 94 18.10 0.14 -7.77
CA LEU A 94 19.19 0.87 -7.13
C LEU A 94 20.55 0.19 -7.34
N LEU A 95 20.60 -1.15 -7.28
CA LEU A 95 21.81 -1.93 -7.59
C LEU A 95 22.17 -1.92 -9.08
N GLY A 96 21.19 -1.71 -9.98
CA GLY A 96 21.38 -1.67 -11.43
C GLY A 96 21.77 -0.29 -11.97
N MET A 97 21.77 0.74 -11.12
CA MET A 97 22.14 2.12 -11.46
C MET A 97 23.33 2.56 -10.59
N PRO A 98 24.04 3.67 -10.92
CA PRO A 98 25.15 4.15 -10.11
C PRO A 98 24.69 4.86 -8.82
N ALA A 99 23.74 4.27 -8.09
CA ALA A 99 23.26 4.79 -6.82
C ALA A 99 24.36 4.70 -5.76
N ARG A 100 24.50 5.77 -4.98
CA ARG A 100 25.43 5.87 -3.87
C ARG A 100 24.91 5.04 -2.70
N VAL A 101 25.83 4.29 -2.08
CA VAL A 101 25.59 3.62 -0.80
C VAL A 101 25.83 4.59 0.35
N ASP A 102 25.30 4.27 1.53
CA ASP A 102 25.48 5.08 2.74
C ASP A 102 26.97 5.39 3.00
N PRO A 103 27.36 6.65 3.32
CA PRO A 103 28.75 7.03 3.59
C PRO A 103 29.44 6.24 4.71
N GLY A 104 28.67 5.62 5.60
CA GLY A 104 29.16 4.71 6.65
C GLY A 104 29.56 3.32 6.14
N ASN A 105 29.41 3.01 4.85
CA ASN A 105 29.86 1.75 4.28
C ASN A 105 31.41 1.65 4.31
N PRO A 106 31.99 0.62 4.95
CA PRO A 106 33.44 0.51 5.17
C PRO A 106 34.26 0.30 3.88
N TYR A 107 33.61 -0.03 2.76
CA TYR A 107 34.27 -0.23 1.46
C TYR A 107 34.30 1.04 0.60
N LEU A 108 33.71 2.15 1.04
CA LEU A 108 33.82 3.44 0.34
C LEU A 108 35.20 4.06 0.53
N ASP A 109 35.77 4.62 -0.54
CA ASP A 109 37.03 5.37 -0.52
C ASP A 109 36.85 6.63 0.37
N GLU A 110 37.33 6.57 1.60
CA GLU A 110 37.23 7.66 2.58
C GLU A 110 38.40 8.66 2.41
N PRO A 111 38.18 9.99 2.47
CA PRO A 111 39.26 10.98 2.39
C PRO A 111 40.34 10.79 3.47
N ARG A 112 39.97 10.21 4.61
CA ARG A 112 40.88 9.88 5.73
C ARG A 112 41.66 8.59 5.52
N TYR A 113 41.19 7.68 4.66
CA TYR A 113 41.79 6.38 4.40
C TYR A 113 41.78 6.13 2.88
N ARG A 114 42.75 6.67 2.14
CA ARG A 114 42.91 6.49 0.68
C ARG A 114 43.26 5.03 0.26
N THR A 115 42.87 4.03 1.05
CA THR A 115 43.43 2.67 1.04
C THR A 115 42.40 1.57 0.77
N GLN A 116 41.12 1.87 0.54
CA GLN A 116 40.09 0.83 0.27
C GLN A 116 40.11 0.28 -1.17
N ARG A 117 41.10 0.64 -1.98
CA ARG A 117 41.27 0.18 -3.38
C ARG A 117 41.54 -1.33 -3.56
N THR A 118 41.74 -2.06 -2.47
CA THR A 118 42.04 -3.51 -2.49
C THR A 118 40.97 -4.35 -1.80
N GLN A 119 39.79 -3.80 -1.52
CA GLN A 119 38.69 -4.48 -0.84
C GLN A 119 37.37 -4.14 -1.54
N ASP A 120 36.38 -5.02 -1.44
CA ASP A 120 35.03 -4.81 -2.00
C ASP A 120 33.98 -5.49 -1.12
N GLY A 121 32.77 -4.94 -1.12
CA GLY A 121 31.62 -5.47 -0.40
C GLY A 121 30.87 -6.50 -1.24
N PHE A 122 30.51 -7.63 -0.62
CA PHE A 122 29.68 -8.64 -1.28
C PHE A 122 28.80 -9.36 -0.26
N ALA A 123 29.36 -10.36 0.43
CA ALA A 123 28.65 -11.10 1.48
C ALA A 123 28.27 -10.20 2.67
N THR A 124 29.08 -9.17 2.93
CA THR A 124 28.81 -8.09 3.88
C THR A 124 28.98 -6.75 3.18
N PHE A 125 28.14 -5.78 3.54
CA PHE A 125 28.08 -4.42 2.95
C PHE A 125 28.11 -4.39 1.40
N GLY A 126 27.58 -5.43 0.74
CA GLY A 126 27.45 -5.53 -0.71
C GLY A 126 26.11 -6.14 -1.18
N PRO A 127 25.93 -6.38 -2.49
CA PRO A 127 24.62 -6.67 -3.08
C PRO A 127 23.88 -7.89 -2.50
N PRO A 128 24.50 -9.07 -2.29
CA PRO A 128 23.82 -10.20 -1.65
C PRO A 128 23.30 -9.91 -0.23
N HIS A 129 24.01 -9.08 0.53
CA HIS A 129 23.65 -8.75 1.90
C HIS A 129 22.34 -7.93 1.94
N ILE A 130 22.24 -6.86 1.15
CA ILE A 130 21.01 -6.05 1.09
C ILE A 130 19.81 -6.82 0.51
N LEU A 131 20.03 -7.66 -0.50
CA LEU A 131 18.97 -8.49 -1.09
C LEU A 131 18.37 -9.48 -0.07
N THR A 132 19.18 -9.93 0.88
CA THR A 132 18.71 -10.77 2.00
C THR A 132 18.02 -9.91 3.06
N LEU A 133 18.66 -8.83 3.50
CA LEU A 133 18.11 -7.95 4.55
C LEU A 133 16.74 -7.37 4.20
N VAL A 134 16.56 -6.89 2.96
CA VAL A 134 15.31 -6.26 2.54
C VAL A 134 14.13 -7.24 2.56
N THR A 135 14.38 -8.54 2.41
CA THR A 135 13.33 -9.57 2.38
C THR A 135 13.08 -10.20 3.76
N GLU A 136 14.13 -10.44 4.57
CA GLU A 136 14.00 -11.15 5.84
C GLU A 136 13.15 -10.40 6.88
N VAL A 137 13.18 -9.05 6.83
CA VAL A 137 12.48 -8.19 7.79
C VAL A 137 10.96 -8.30 7.69
N ALA A 138 10.44 -8.70 6.52
CA ALA A 138 9.00 -8.82 6.27
C ALA A 138 8.32 -9.74 7.29
N THR A 139 8.91 -10.91 7.58
CA THR A 139 8.32 -11.88 8.50
C THR A 139 8.32 -11.41 9.97
N ARG A 140 9.32 -10.62 10.39
CA ARG A 140 9.38 -10.06 11.75
C ARG A 140 8.33 -8.96 11.91
N ALA A 141 8.23 -8.09 10.91
CA ALA A 141 7.21 -7.04 10.83
C ALA A 141 5.79 -7.64 10.88
N LEU A 142 5.54 -8.71 10.12
CA LEU A 142 4.25 -9.39 10.10
C LEU A 142 3.85 -9.96 11.46
N LYS A 143 4.77 -10.62 12.17
CA LYS A 143 4.48 -11.17 13.50
C LYS A 143 4.07 -10.08 14.49
N ALA A 144 4.74 -8.92 14.45
CA ALA A 144 4.40 -7.78 15.30
C ALA A 144 3.00 -7.23 14.99
N VAL A 145 2.67 -6.99 13.72
CA VAL A 145 1.34 -6.48 13.35
C VAL A 145 0.24 -7.52 13.53
N TRP A 146 0.54 -8.82 13.42
CA TRP A 146 -0.41 -9.90 13.74
C TRP A 146 -0.84 -9.86 15.21
N PHE A 147 0.09 -9.59 16.12
CA PHE A 147 -0.24 -9.39 17.53
C PHE A 147 -1.15 -8.16 17.71
N GLN A 148 -0.87 -7.05 17.03
CA GLN A 148 -1.74 -5.87 17.09
C GLN A 148 -3.15 -6.13 16.57
N LYS A 149 -3.27 -6.90 15.46
CA LYS A 149 -4.55 -7.31 14.89
C LYS A 149 -5.36 -8.16 15.87
N TRP A 150 -4.76 -9.21 16.41
CA TRP A 150 -5.50 -10.25 17.14
C TRP A 150 -5.42 -10.13 18.66
N GLY A 151 -4.22 -9.93 19.19
CA GLY A 151 -3.97 -9.81 20.63
C GLY A 151 -4.51 -8.52 21.21
N VAL A 152 -4.56 -7.43 20.42
CA VAL A 152 -4.92 -6.10 20.92
C VAL A 152 -6.25 -5.60 20.36
N HIS A 153 -6.31 -5.23 19.07
CA HIS A 153 -7.33 -4.28 18.61
C HIS A 153 -8.58 -4.90 18.00
N ARG A 154 -8.47 -6.00 17.24
CA ARG A 154 -9.60 -6.67 16.56
C ARG A 154 -10.57 -5.69 15.86
N ARG A 155 -10.02 -4.65 15.23
CA ARG A 155 -10.79 -3.56 14.59
C ARG A 155 -11.51 -4.09 13.35
N LEU A 156 -12.78 -3.73 13.18
CA LEU A 156 -13.56 -3.97 11.96
C LEU A 156 -12.90 -3.33 10.72
N ARG A 157 -13.10 -3.93 9.54
CA ARG A 157 -12.66 -3.37 8.26
C ARG A 157 -13.60 -2.24 7.80
N PRO A 158 -13.19 -1.48 6.77
CA PRO A 158 -14.04 -0.43 6.21
C PRO A 158 -15.36 -0.97 5.63
N GLU A 159 -15.38 -2.20 5.10
CA GLU A 159 -16.58 -2.80 4.51
C GLU A 159 -17.67 -3.11 5.54
N GLU A 160 -17.33 -3.54 6.75
CA GLU A 160 -18.33 -3.75 7.81
C GLU A 160 -18.81 -2.44 8.40
N PHE A 161 -17.98 -1.40 8.35
CA PHE A 161 -18.44 -0.05 8.69
C PHE A 161 -19.47 0.43 7.65
N GLY A 162 -19.21 0.19 6.36
CA GLY A 162 -20.21 0.39 5.30
C GLY A 162 -21.50 -0.41 5.53
N GLY A 163 -21.37 -1.67 5.95
CA GLY A 163 -22.51 -2.50 6.36
C GLY A 163 -23.32 -1.90 7.52
N ARG A 164 -22.65 -1.32 8.53
CA ARG A 164 -23.34 -0.61 9.62
C ARG A 164 -24.09 0.62 9.12
N ILE A 165 -23.55 1.35 8.15
CA ILE A 165 -24.24 2.49 7.51
C ILE A 165 -25.47 2.02 6.75
N GLN A 166 -25.36 0.96 5.94
CA GLN A 166 -26.50 0.35 5.24
C GLN A 166 -27.62 -0.02 6.22
N VAL A 167 -27.28 -0.75 7.29
CA VAL A 167 -28.26 -1.13 8.32
C VAL A 167 -28.87 0.10 8.98
N HIS A 168 -28.06 1.10 9.33
CA HIS A 168 -28.55 2.33 9.97
C HIS A 168 -29.57 3.11 9.14
N LEU A 169 -29.40 3.12 7.82
CA LEU A 169 -30.19 3.96 6.91
C LEU A 169 -31.35 3.20 6.26
N VAL A 170 -31.22 1.88 6.07
CA VAL A 170 -32.13 1.09 5.24
C VAL A 170 -32.76 -0.07 6.03
N GLU A 171 -31.94 -0.95 6.59
CA GLU A 171 -32.44 -2.24 7.13
C GLU A 171 -33.08 -2.11 8.52
N ASP A 172 -32.51 -1.29 9.40
CA ASP A 172 -32.97 -1.03 10.78
C ASP A 172 -32.72 0.46 11.09
N SER A 173 -33.60 1.30 10.54
CA SER A 173 -33.46 2.77 10.55
C SER A 173 -33.19 3.31 11.95
N GLY A 174 -32.05 3.98 12.13
CA GLY A 174 -31.69 4.58 13.41
C GLY A 174 -30.96 3.65 14.39
N ARG A 175 -30.68 2.38 14.02
CA ARG A 175 -30.04 1.39 14.91
C ARG A 175 -28.78 1.89 15.64
N TYR A 176 -27.96 2.68 14.96
CA TYR A 176 -26.69 3.22 15.46
C TYR A 176 -26.74 4.72 15.78
N ASN A 177 -27.90 5.25 16.18
CA ASN A 177 -28.06 6.66 16.57
C ASN A 177 -27.00 7.09 17.60
N GLY A 178 -26.33 8.21 17.33
CA GLY A 178 -25.27 8.75 18.18
C GLY A 178 -23.92 8.03 18.12
N MET A 179 -23.82 6.90 17.39
CA MET A 179 -22.56 6.14 17.24
C MET A 179 -21.85 6.42 15.91
N ILE A 180 -22.61 6.72 14.85
CA ILE A 180 -22.05 7.12 13.55
C ILE A 180 -21.82 8.63 13.55
N ASN A 181 -20.63 9.06 13.14
CA ASN A 181 -20.32 10.48 13.03
C ASN A 181 -21.27 11.16 12.03
N LYS A 182 -21.90 12.25 12.46
CA LYS A 182 -22.88 13.01 11.67
C LYS A 182 -22.31 13.48 10.32
N GLU A 183 -21.03 13.81 10.23
CA GLU A 183 -20.40 14.23 8.97
C GLU A 183 -20.52 13.16 7.88
N ILE A 184 -20.48 11.88 8.26
CA ILE A 184 -20.63 10.75 7.34
C ILE A 184 -22.07 10.70 6.84
N LEU A 185 -23.05 10.80 7.74
CA LEU A 185 -24.47 10.81 7.39
C LEU A 185 -24.84 12.02 6.53
N ASP A 186 -24.32 13.20 6.88
CA ASP A 186 -24.52 14.44 6.12
C ASP A 186 -23.93 14.32 4.72
N SER A 187 -22.75 13.72 4.59
CA SER A 187 -22.10 13.49 3.30
C SER A 187 -22.87 12.54 2.39
N LEU A 188 -23.59 11.58 2.96
CA LEU A 188 -24.44 10.60 2.24
C LEU A 188 -25.87 11.11 1.97
N SER A 189 -26.26 12.26 2.53
CA SER A 189 -27.56 12.87 2.25
C SER A 189 -27.67 13.34 0.80
N ALA A 190 -28.90 13.62 0.34
CA ALA A 190 -29.15 14.11 -1.02
C ALA A 190 -28.44 15.45 -1.36
N ALA A 191 -28.05 16.24 -0.35
CA ALA A 191 -27.30 17.48 -0.52
C ALA A 191 -25.81 17.33 -0.14
N GLY A 192 -25.39 16.12 0.23
CA GLY A 192 -24.05 15.81 0.71
C GLY A 192 -23.03 15.64 -0.41
N LYS A 193 -21.75 15.65 -0.04
CA LYS A 193 -20.62 15.52 -0.98
C LYS A 193 -20.60 14.19 -1.74
N LEU A 194 -21.27 13.16 -1.22
CA LEU A 194 -21.31 11.82 -1.79
C LEU A 194 -22.67 11.51 -2.45
N ALA A 195 -23.56 12.49 -2.59
CA ALA A 195 -24.90 12.30 -3.19
C ALA A 195 -24.85 11.77 -4.64
N LEU A 196 -23.79 12.08 -5.39
CA LEU A 196 -23.60 11.57 -6.76
C LEU A 196 -23.13 10.11 -6.80
N HIS A 197 -22.69 9.57 -5.66
CA HIS A 197 -22.15 8.22 -5.54
C HIS A 197 -23.04 7.31 -4.71
N PHE A 198 -23.99 7.83 -3.94
CA PHE A 198 -24.86 7.04 -3.08
C PHE A 198 -26.32 7.51 -3.15
N PRO A 199 -27.29 6.58 -3.04
CA PRO A 199 -27.10 5.14 -2.90
C PRO A 199 -26.69 4.45 -4.22
N MET A 200 -25.76 3.50 -4.17
CA MET A 200 -25.39 2.64 -5.31
C MET A 200 -26.16 1.33 -5.26
N ALA A 201 -26.70 0.89 -6.40
CA ALA A 201 -27.48 -0.36 -6.49
C ALA A 201 -28.56 -0.50 -5.40
N GLY A 202 -29.11 0.63 -4.93
CA GLY A 202 -30.13 0.68 -3.87
C GLY A 202 -29.61 0.73 -2.43
N GLY A 203 -28.30 0.85 -2.19
CA GLY A 203 -27.72 0.86 -0.84
C GLY A 203 -26.52 1.81 -0.61
N TYR A 204 -26.02 1.77 0.61
CA TYR A 204 -24.94 2.60 1.17
C TYR A 204 -23.70 1.79 1.57
N LEU A 205 -23.58 0.57 1.04
CA LEU A 205 -22.42 -0.29 1.24
C LEU A 205 -21.17 0.32 0.59
N LEU A 206 -20.01 0.13 1.21
CA LEU A 206 -18.74 0.54 0.63
C LEU A 206 -18.41 -0.39 -0.55
N PRO A 207 -18.35 0.11 -1.80
CA PRO A 207 -18.04 -0.72 -2.96
C PRO A 207 -16.62 -1.27 -2.83
N GLN A 208 -16.47 -2.59 -2.96
CA GLN A 208 -15.17 -3.24 -2.91
C GLN A 208 -14.57 -3.37 -4.31
N ALA A 209 -13.24 -3.27 -4.38
CA ALA A 209 -12.50 -3.53 -5.62
C ALA A 209 -12.26 -5.02 -5.88
N PHE A 210 -12.41 -5.85 -4.85
CA PHE A 210 -12.18 -7.29 -4.87
C PHE A 210 -13.48 -8.03 -4.53
N LYS A 211 -13.70 -9.21 -5.11
CA LYS A 211 -14.95 -9.97 -4.94
C LYS A 211 -15.13 -10.47 -3.52
N GLU A 212 -14.03 -10.89 -2.92
CA GLU A 212 -13.92 -11.37 -1.54
C GLU A 212 -13.87 -10.22 -0.51
N GLY A 213 -13.73 -8.98 -0.98
CA GLY A 213 -13.57 -7.82 -0.11
C GLY A 213 -12.25 -7.82 0.65
N ALA A 214 -12.31 -7.63 1.96
CA ALA A 214 -11.12 -7.59 2.81
C ALA A 214 -10.61 -9.00 3.17
N PRO A 215 -9.28 -9.20 3.29
CA PRO A 215 -8.74 -10.46 3.83
C PRO A 215 -9.30 -10.76 5.24
N THR A 216 -9.41 -12.04 5.58
CA THR A 216 -10.05 -12.58 6.81
C THR A 216 -9.21 -12.39 8.09
N HIS A 217 -8.76 -11.17 8.33
CA HIS A 217 -8.09 -10.74 9.55
C HIS A 217 -8.41 -9.26 9.85
N PRO A 218 -8.35 -8.82 11.13
CA PRO A 218 -8.72 -7.47 11.55
C PRO A 218 -8.01 -6.36 10.79
N ALA A 219 -8.61 -5.18 10.77
CA ALA A 219 -8.15 -4.05 9.96
C ALA A 219 -6.85 -3.42 10.46
N TYR A 220 -6.61 -3.41 11.76
CA TYR A 220 -5.54 -2.62 12.37
C TYR A 220 -4.51 -3.50 13.10
N GLY A 221 -3.21 -3.40 12.81
CA GLY A 221 -2.56 -2.59 11.75
C GLY A 221 -2.64 -3.22 10.35
N ALA A 222 -1.97 -2.67 9.34
CA ALA A 222 -1.95 -3.23 7.97
C ALA A 222 -0.66 -4.05 7.71
N GLY A 223 -0.80 -5.26 7.14
CA GLY A 223 0.32 -6.14 6.81
C GLY A 223 1.28 -5.49 5.81
N HIS A 224 0.75 -5.11 4.63
CA HIS A 224 1.48 -4.37 3.59
C HIS A 224 2.20 -3.14 4.14
N ALA A 225 1.50 -2.28 4.90
CA ALA A 225 2.13 -1.05 5.41
C ALA A 225 3.26 -1.31 6.41
N THR A 226 3.14 -2.35 7.24
CA THR A 226 4.19 -2.68 8.23
C THR A 226 5.42 -3.25 7.53
N VAL A 227 5.23 -4.11 6.52
CA VAL A 227 6.34 -4.61 5.69
C VAL A 227 6.96 -3.48 4.88
N ALA A 228 6.15 -2.59 4.30
CA ALA A 228 6.63 -1.38 3.63
C ALA A 228 7.58 -0.58 4.50
N GLY A 229 7.13 -0.23 5.72
CA GLY A 229 7.95 0.51 6.68
C GLY A 229 9.27 -0.19 7.00
N ALA A 230 9.25 -1.51 7.21
CA ALA A 230 10.46 -2.27 7.50
C ALA A 230 11.43 -2.32 6.30
N CYS A 231 10.94 -2.69 5.12
CA CYS A 231 11.76 -2.84 3.93
C CYS A 231 12.36 -1.50 3.47
N VAL A 232 11.57 -0.42 3.42
CA VAL A 232 12.11 0.90 3.04
C VAL A 232 13.07 1.45 4.08
N THR A 233 12.92 1.11 5.36
CA THR A 233 13.90 1.47 6.40
C THR A 233 15.24 0.80 6.14
N VAL A 234 15.24 -0.49 5.77
CA VAL A 234 16.46 -1.20 5.39
C VAL A 234 17.13 -0.56 4.17
N LEU A 235 16.36 -0.23 3.13
CA LEU A 235 16.89 0.43 1.93
C LEU A 235 17.49 1.80 2.25
N LYS A 236 16.78 2.61 3.05
CA LYS A 236 17.21 3.94 3.47
C LYS A 236 18.45 3.92 4.37
N ALA A 237 18.64 2.87 5.16
CA ALA A 237 19.86 2.66 5.94
C ALA A 237 21.05 2.17 5.10
N TRP A 238 20.79 1.69 3.88
CA TRP A 238 21.81 1.09 3.01
C TRP A 238 22.31 2.04 1.93
N PHE A 239 21.40 2.83 1.35
CA PHE A 239 21.68 3.79 0.28
C PHE A 239 21.73 5.22 0.80
N ASP A 240 22.47 6.09 0.11
CA ASP A 240 22.58 7.50 0.48
C ASP A 240 21.26 8.25 0.18
N GLU A 241 20.45 8.49 1.21
CA GLU A 241 19.15 9.20 1.10
C GLU A 241 19.28 10.64 0.57
N SER A 242 20.48 11.22 0.54
CA SER A 242 20.69 12.57 -0.01
C SER A 242 20.83 12.60 -1.53
N GLU A 243 20.91 11.45 -2.18
CA GLU A 243 21.03 11.39 -3.64
C GLU A 243 19.73 11.81 -4.32
N VAL A 244 19.85 12.71 -5.29
CA VAL A 244 18.71 13.16 -6.10
C VAL A 244 18.69 12.37 -7.40
N PHE A 245 17.64 11.57 -7.56
CA PHE A 245 17.33 10.91 -8.83
C PHE A 245 16.44 11.80 -9.69
N ASP A 246 16.68 11.87 -11.00
CA ASP A 246 15.77 12.53 -11.94
C ASP A 246 14.54 11.62 -12.17
N PRO A 247 13.34 11.99 -11.69
CA PRO A 247 12.18 11.10 -11.72
C PRO A 247 11.38 11.22 -13.03
N SER A 248 12.00 11.63 -14.16
CA SER A 248 11.31 12.14 -15.35
C SER A 248 10.51 11.13 -16.19
N VAL A 249 9.93 10.09 -15.60
CA VAL A 249 9.09 9.12 -16.31
C VAL A 249 7.74 9.02 -15.64
N VAL A 250 6.75 9.72 -16.20
CA VAL A 250 5.33 9.50 -15.93
C VAL A 250 4.75 8.66 -17.08
N PRO A 251 3.90 7.65 -16.79
CA PRO A 251 3.15 6.97 -17.84
C PRO A 251 2.33 7.98 -18.66
N ALA A 252 2.25 7.79 -19.98
CA ALA A 252 1.42 8.63 -20.82
C ALA A 252 -0.05 8.59 -20.36
N VAL A 253 -0.73 9.75 -20.36
CA VAL A 253 -2.15 9.84 -20.02
C VAL A 253 -2.96 9.05 -21.06
N ILE A 254 -3.78 8.09 -20.59
CA ILE A 254 -4.67 7.31 -21.46
C ILE A 254 -5.88 8.20 -21.85
N PRO A 255 -6.22 8.34 -23.14
CA PRO A 255 -7.41 9.06 -23.57
C PRO A 255 -8.69 8.49 -22.93
N GLY A 256 -9.50 9.35 -22.31
CA GLY A 256 -10.79 8.96 -21.72
C GLY A 256 -10.74 8.47 -20.27
N VAL A 257 -9.56 8.27 -19.69
CA VAL A 257 -9.39 8.03 -18.25
C VAL A 257 -9.03 9.35 -17.58
N PRO A 258 -9.82 9.86 -16.62
CA PRO A 258 -9.43 11.06 -15.88
C PRO A 258 -8.08 10.81 -15.19
N GLY A 259 -7.02 11.44 -15.71
CA GLY A 259 -5.74 11.45 -15.03
C GLY A 259 -5.87 12.13 -13.66
N PRO A 260 -4.88 11.97 -12.75
CA PRO A 260 -4.88 12.71 -11.50
C PRO A 260 -5.05 14.20 -11.83
N VAL A 261 -6.11 14.81 -11.29
CA VAL A 261 -6.38 16.24 -11.45
C VAL A 261 -5.13 16.97 -10.97
N ARG A 262 -4.37 17.52 -11.91
CA ARG A 262 -3.21 18.34 -11.63
C ARG A 262 -3.73 19.57 -10.91
N ASN A 263 -3.72 19.53 -9.59
CA ASN A 263 -4.20 20.62 -8.76
C ASN A 263 -3.21 21.79 -8.98
N GLN A 264 -3.57 22.74 -9.85
CA GLN A 264 -2.74 23.91 -10.17
C GLN A 264 -2.42 24.78 -8.94
N MET A 265 -3.04 24.49 -7.78
CA MET A 265 -2.68 25.11 -6.50
C MET A 265 -1.39 24.57 -5.85
N ALA A 266 -0.86 23.42 -6.29
CA ALA A 266 0.36 22.83 -5.73
C ALA A 266 1.65 23.44 -6.29
N GLU A 267 1.65 23.97 -7.53
CA GLU A 267 2.83 24.59 -8.14
C GLU A 267 3.23 25.92 -7.45
N ASN A 268 2.29 26.58 -6.78
CA ASN A 268 2.56 27.81 -6.01
C ASN A 268 2.78 27.59 -4.51
N ARG A 269 2.88 26.33 -4.06
CA ARG A 269 3.28 25.99 -2.67
C ARG A 269 4.36 24.93 -2.68
N ARG A 270 5.53 25.24 -3.25
CA ARG A 270 6.76 24.67 -2.68
C ARG A 270 6.78 25.12 -1.21
N PRO A 271 6.88 24.21 -0.22
CA PRO A 271 7.23 24.62 1.13
C PRO A 271 8.53 25.42 1.01
N LYS A 272 8.55 26.67 1.46
CA LYS A 272 9.82 27.31 1.78
C LYS A 272 10.49 26.41 2.80
N GLU A 273 11.79 26.15 2.64
CA GLU A 273 12.57 25.44 3.66
C GLU A 273 12.24 26.05 5.03
N PRO A 274 11.95 25.24 6.05
CA PRO A 274 11.66 25.75 7.37
C PRO A 274 12.87 26.53 7.89
N ASP A 275 12.62 27.73 8.43
CA ASP A 275 13.65 28.56 9.04
C ASP A 275 14.30 27.77 10.19
N PRO A 276 15.63 27.53 10.17
CA PRO A 276 16.31 26.82 11.25
C PRO A 276 16.22 27.52 12.61
N ALA A 277 15.75 28.77 12.66
CA ALA A 277 15.47 29.51 13.89
C ALA A 277 14.04 29.30 14.44
N ASP A 278 13.14 28.59 13.76
CA ASP A 278 11.76 28.39 14.22
C ASP A 278 11.68 27.37 15.38
N PRO A 279 11.28 27.80 16.60
CA PRO A 279 11.20 26.93 17.77
C PRO A 279 10.12 25.84 17.67
N THR A 280 9.19 25.91 16.71
CA THR A 280 8.17 24.89 16.47
C THR A 280 8.68 23.66 15.71
N CYS A 281 9.88 23.74 15.10
CA CYS A 281 10.47 22.63 14.34
C CYS A 281 11.15 21.56 15.24
N ARG A 282 11.13 21.72 16.57
CA ARG A 282 11.76 20.80 17.55
C ARG A 282 10.92 19.59 17.95
N THR A 283 9.66 19.47 17.53
CA THR A 283 8.73 18.46 18.09
C THR A 283 8.65 17.14 17.33
N LEU A 284 9.22 17.01 16.12
CA LEU A 284 9.17 15.74 15.36
C LEU A 284 10.32 14.77 15.63
N ARG A 285 11.44 15.22 16.20
CA ARG A 285 12.55 14.32 16.60
C ARG A 285 12.23 13.44 17.82
N ASN A 286 11.31 13.88 18.68
CA ASN A 286 10.97 13.17 19.93
C ASN A 286 9.86 12.11 19.78
N VAL A 287 9.24 12.00 18.59
CA VAL A 287 8.20 10.99 18.32
C VAL A 287 8.79 9.72 17.70
N ILE A 288 10.01 9.78 17.15
CA ILE A 288 10.67 8.66 16.46
C ILE A 288 11.63 7.87 17.38
N ASN A 289 12.04 8.45 18.52
CA ASN A 289 12.88 7.76 19.51
C ASN A 289 12.23 7.83 20.91
N PRO A 290 11.53 6.78 21.39
CA PRO A 290 11.20 6.71 22.81
C PRO A 290 12.50 6.50 23.61
N PRO A 291 12.64 7.13 24.80
CA PRO A 291 13.77 6.86 25.68
C PRO A 291 13.77 5.40 26.11
N ILE A 292 14.96 4.78 26.05
CA ILE A 292 15.24 3.45 26.59
C ILE A 292 14.93 3.49 28.10
N LEU A 293 13.83 2.85 28.50
CA LEU A 293 13.59 2.51 29.90
C LEU A 293 14.55 1.37 30.26
N THR A 294 15.68 1.74 30.87
CA THR A 294 16.51 0.78 31.62
C THR A 294 15.70 0.24 32.77
N VAL A 295 15.22 -1.01 32.64
CA VAL A 295 14.72 -1.77 33.78
C VAL A 295 15.94 -2.22 34.58
N GLY A 296 16.21 -1.49 35.67
CA GLY A 296 17.18 -1.91 36.68
C GLY A 296 16.68 -3.19 37.35
N VAL A 297 17.55 -4.19 37.39
CA VAL A 297 17.36 -5.39 38.20
C VAL A 297 17.51 -5.00 39.66
N SER A 298 16.47 -5.24 40.45
CA SER A 298 16.53 -5.42 41.91
C SER A 298 15.50 -6.43 42.32
#